data_AF-F4C066-F1
#
_entry.id   AF-F4C066-F1
#
_cell.length_a   1.000
_cell.length_b   1.000
_cell.length_c   1.000
_cell.angle_alpha   90.00
_cell.angle_beta   90.00
_cell.angle_gamma   90.00
#
_symmetry.space_group_name_H-M   'P 1'
#
loop_
_entity.id
_entity.type
_entity.pdbx_description
1 polymer ?
#
loop_
_entity_poly.entity_id
_entity_poly.type
_entity_poly.pdbx_seq_one_letter_code
_entity_poly.pdbx_strand_id
1 'polypeptide(L)'
;MEFNEFITLNIEYWNKYFKNLYTKIKKKEINLEEGMLLYPNIMLFTETDKHFILELFGAQRDFKGLKSKTNKKKGISTNIYLCQFDIRDHEEPFLNLADTRGSHFRNLWLSREIDYESLNKRFIFRDIWPTKLIQKSEKNGSLFAFGENFRSCYIDNCIIVNRLEEIYRIKYVLHLTIIGKSFSKCEYLKDISRNLESPLETSDDLTGIHYIKNESEEDHMLAGQFANLFLVPGLRETTIGDFLEKNPDFLRRAFRTLSCRDVLYQKELKWIEGNPYPEKSIKPDLLFERNDGCFDIGDLKTPLLDKGKITKSDHRRRRFTDDVNEGVAQLANYREYFSFQKNRAYAESKYGIKVSEPKLILIVGSYENVIQNEVNEASRTLPLNCMVIDYDTLNLMYLSSFDAR
;
A
#
# COMPACT_ATOMS: atom_id res chain seq x y z
N MET A 1 -26.51 -12.54 1.72
CA MET A 1 -25.56 -13.11 2.71
C MET A 1 -25.15 -11.98 3.64
N GLU A 2 -24.87 -12.24 4.91
CA GLU A 2 -24.41 -11.17 5.81
C GLU A 2 -22.90 -10.91 5.65
N PHE A 3 -22.44 -9.68 5.93
CA PHE A 3 -21.03 -9.32 5.76
C PHE A 3 -20.09 -10.17 6.64
N ASN A 4 -20.50 -10.49 7.87
CA ASN A 4 -19.72 -11.36 8.76
C ASN A 4 -19.61 -12.80 8.24
N GLU A 5 -20.64 -13.29 7.53
CA GLU A 5 -20.56 -14.59 6.86
C GLU A 5 -19.57 -14.55 5.70
N PHE A 6 -19.62 -13.50 4.88
CA PHE A 6 -18.64 -13.28 3.80
C PHE A 6 -17.21 -13.27 4.34
N ILE A 7 -16.95 -12.58 5.44
CA ILE A 7 -15.63 -12.54 6.10
C ILE A 7 -15.20 -13.95 6.53
N THR A 8 -16.06 -14.64 7.28
CA THR A 8 -15.73 -15.95 7.87
C THR A 8 -15.41 -16.99 6.80
N LEU A 9 -16.26 -17.06 5.77
CA LEU A 9 -16.08 -17.99 4.65
C LEU A 9 -14.77 -17.75 3.92
N ASN A 10 -14.47 -16.50 3.59
CA ASN A 10 -13.24 -16.18 2.88
C ASN A 10 -11.99 -16.49 3.71
N ILE A 11 -11.98 -16.15 5.01
CA ILE A 11 -10.85 -16.47 5.89
C ILE A 11 -10.57 -17.97 5.88
N GLU A 12 -11.60 -18.81 6.00
CA GLU A 12 -11.45 -20.27 6.00
C GLU A 12 -10.88 -20.78 4.68
N TYR A 13 -11.52 -20.45 3.56
CA TYR A 13 -11.19 -21.01 2.25
C TYR A 13 -9.82 -20.54 1.75
N TRP A 14 -9.50 -19.25 1.89
CA TRP A 14 -8.21 -18.71 1.46
C TRP A 14 -7.05 -19.23 2.30
N ASN A 15 -7.19 -19.30 3.63
CA ASN A 15 -6.14 -19.89 4.46
C ASN A 15 -5.94 -21.37 4.15
N LYS A 16 -7.02 -22.13 3.91
CA LYS A 16 -6.94 -23.53 3.49
C LYS A 16 -6.19 -23.68 2.16
N TYR A 17 -6.55 -22.88 1.15
CA TYR A 17 -5.93 -22.88 -0.17
C TYR A 17 -4.42 -22.59 -0.09
N PHE A 18 -4.02 -21.47 0.54
CA PHE A 18 -2.62 -21.09 0.63
C PHE A 18 -1.80 -22.07 1.49
N LYS A 19 -2.34 -22.54 2.61
CA LYS A 19 -1.66 -23.53 3.45
C LYS A 19 -1.43 -24.84 2.70
N ASN A 20 -2.41 -25.28 1.91
CA ASN A 20 -2.27 -26.47 1.07
C ASN A 20 -1.15 -26.28 0.05
N LEU A 21 -1.19 -25.20 -0.74
CA LEU A 21 -0.17 -24.94 -1.76
C LEU A 21 1.23 -24.81 -1.18
N TYR A 22 1.38 -24.03 -0.11
CA TYR A 22 2.66 -23.85 0.60
C TYR A 22 3.22 -25.17 1.14
N THR A 23 2.35 -26.02 1.70
CA THR A 23 2.75 -27.35 2.19
C THR A 23 3.22 -28.24 1.05
N LYS A 24 2.51 -28.27 -0.08
CA LYS A 24 2.90 -29.05 -1.27
C LYS A 24 4.26 -28.62 -1.81
N ILE A 25 4.52 -27.31 -1.90
CA ILE A 25 5.81 -26.77 -2.32
C ILE A 25 6.92 -27.15 -1.34
N LYS A 26 6.70 -27.00 -0.03
CA LYS A 26 7.69 -27.42 0.99
C LYS A 26 8.01 -28.91 0.94
N LYS A 27 7.03 -29.74 0.60
CA LYS A 27 7.20 -31.19 0.41
C LYS A 27 7.77 -31.55 -0.97
N LYS A 28 8.04 -30.57 -1.84
CA LYS A 28 8.50 -30.75 -3.22
C LYS A 28 7.53 -31.55 -4.09
N GLU A 29 6.23 -31.51 -3.76
CA GLU A 29 5.15 -32.08 -4.58
C GLU A 29 4.82 -31.19 -5.80
N ILE A 30 5.19 -29.91 -5.72
CA ILE A 30 5.10 -28.93 -6.82
C ILE A 30 6.52 -28.40 -7.07
N ASN A 31 6.97 -28.47 -8.33
CA ASN A 31 8.22 -27.89 -8.76
C ASN A 31 7.97 -26.48 -9.30
N LEU A 32 8.68 -25.47 -8.78
CA LEU A 32 8.57 -24.07 -9.21
C LEU A 32 9.67 -23.66 -10.19
N GLU A 33 10.46 -24.62 -10.67
CA GLU A 33 11.67 -24.38 -11.47
C GLU A 33 12.62 -23.43 -10.72
N GLU A 34 12.98 -22.29 -11.32
CA GLU A 34 13.84 -21.27 -10.73
C GLU A 34 13.05 -20.17 -9.98
N GLY A 35 11.72 -20.19 -10.06
CA GLY A 35 10.87 -19.16 -9.47
C GLY A 35 10.49 -19.40 -8.02
N MET A 36 9.83 -18.40 -7.44
CA MET A 36 9.28 -18.46 -6.09
C MET A 36 7.86 -17.92 -6.02
N LEU A 37 7.11 -18.36 -4.99
CA LEU A 37 5.79 -17.82 -4.69
C LEU A 37 5.86 -16.76 -3.59
N LEU A 38 5.18 -15.64 -3.83
CA LEU A 38 4.90 -14.63 -2.82
C LEU A 38 3.42 -14.69 -2.44
N TYR A 39 3.19 -15.00 -1.17
CA TYR A 39 1.85 -15.10 -0.59
C TYR A 39 1.38 -13.76 -0.04
N PRO A 40 0.07 -13.46 -0.09
CA PRO A 40 -0.48 -12.36 0.67
C PRO A 40 -0.44 -12.65 2.18
N ASN A 41 -0.58 -11.58 2.96
CA ASN A 41 -0.59 -11.66 4.41
C ASN A 41 -1.76 -10.89 5.07
N ILE A 42 -2.53 -10.16 4.27
CA ILE A 42 -3.70 -9.39 4.69
C ILE A 42 -4.87 -9.72 3.76
N MET A 43 -6.05 -9.87 4.37
CA MET A 43 -7.34 -9.84 3.70
C MET A 43 -8.06 -8.57 4.13
N LEU A 44 -8.29 -7.65 3.19
CA LEU A 44 -9.09 -6.47 3.45
C LEU A 44 -10.53 -6.71 3.00
N PHE A 45 -11.44 -6.61 3.94
CA PHE A 45 -12.87 -6.69 3.69
C PHE A 45 -13.48 -5.29 3.69
N THR A 46 -14.23 -4.96 2.65
CA THR A 46 -14.95 -3.68 2.55
C THR A 46 -16.42 -3.95 2.30
N GLU A 47 -17.27 -3.35 3.12
CA GLU A 47 -18.70 -3.29 2.87
C GLU A 47 -19.04 -1.94 2.26
N THR A 48 -19.64 -1.97 1.08
CA THR A 48 -20.19 -0.79 0.40
C THR A 48 -21.72 -0.81 0.53
N ASP A 49 -22.42 0.15 -0.07
CA ASP A 49 -23.89 0.14 -0.04
C ASP A 49 -24.49 -1.06 -0.78
N LYS A 50 -23.88 -1.46 -1.92
CA LYS A 50 -24.42 -2.50 -2.82
C LYS A 50 -23.64 -3.82 -2.83
N HIS A 51 -22.37 -3.80 -2.42
CA HIS A 51 -21.45 -4.92 -2.58
C HIS A 51 -20.64 -5.22 -1.32
N PHE A 52 -20.19 -6.47 -1.22
CA PHE A 52 -19.06 -6.85 -0.38
C PHE A 52 -17.82 -7.06 -1.24
N ILE A 53 -16.68 -6.60 -0.74
CA ILE A 53 -15.39 -6.67 -1.43
C ILE A 53 -14.39 -7.37 -0.52
N LEU A 54 -13.64 -8.31 -1.08
CA LEU A 54 -12.41 -8.85 -0.50
C LEU A 54 -11.26 -8.49 -1.43
N GLU A 55 -10.18 -7.96 -0.87
CA GLU A 55 -8.91 -7.79 -1.58
C GLU A 55 -7.75 -8.38 -0.77
N LEU A 56 -6.84 -9.06 -1.47
CA LEU A 56 -5.63 -9.64 -0.87
C LEU A 56 -4.45 -8.70 -1.03
N PHE A 57 -3.72 -8.49 0.08
CA PHE A 57 -2.55 -7.63 0.11
C PHE A 57 -1.32 -8.30 0.70
N GLY A 58 -0.18 -7.78 0.29
CA GLY A 58 1.13 -8.13 0.81
C GLY A 58 1.83 -9.20 -0.03
N ALA A 59 3.10 -9.39 0.27
CA ALA A 59 3.96 -10.37 -0.37
C ALA A 59 4.91 -10.92 0.69
N GLN A 60 4.88 -12.23 0.92
CA GLN A 60 5.80 -12.94 1.83
C GLN A 60 6.14 -14.30 1.24
N ARG A 61 7.40 -14.71 1.38
CA ARG A 61 7.88 -16.02 0.89
C ARG A 61 7.31 -17.19 1.70
N ASP A 62 7.13 -16.98 3.00
CA ASP A 62 6.57 -17.98 3.91
C ASP A 62 5.12 -17.66 4.26
N PHE A 63 4.20 -18.58 3.99
CA PHE A 63 2.81 -18.42 4.38
C PHE A 63 2.63 -18.63 5.90
N LYS A 64 2.31 -17.55 6.61
CA LYS A 64 2.06 -17.54 8.07
C LYS A 64 0.58 -17.36 8.45
N GLY A 65 -0.32 -17.46 7.48
CA GLY A 65 -1.73 -17.13 7.65
C GLY A 65 -2.06 -15.69 7.27
N LEU A 66 -3.34 -15.46 6.98
CA LEU A 66 -3.87 -14.16 6.59
C LEU A 66 -4.42 -13.40 7.81
N LYS A 67 -3.99 -12.14 7.98
CA LYS A 67 -4.61 -11.22 8.93
C LYS A 67 -5.85 -10.61 8.28
N SER A 68 -7.02 -10.74 8.90
CA SER A 68 -8.23 -10.06 8.44
C SER A 68 -8.26 -8.61 8.93
N LYS A 69 -8.60 -7.69 8.03
CA LYS A 69 -8.85 -6.28 8.32
C LYS A 69 -10.17 -5.88 7.68
N THR A 70 -10.89 -4.95 8.30
CA THR A 70 -12.13 -4.40 7.74
C THR A 70 -11.93 -2.92 7.47
N ASN A 71 -12.28 -2.47 6.27
CA ASN A 71 -12.37 -1.06 5.95
C ASN A 71 -13.58 -0.45 6.65
N LYS A 72 -13.33 0.56 7.50
CA LYS A 72 -14.37 1.21 8.32
C LYS A 72 -14.92 2.50 7.68
N LYS A 73 -14.46 2.87 6.48
CA LYS A 73 -14.94 4.08 5.80
C LYS A 73 -16.41 3.88 5.40
N LYS A 74 -17.30 4.68 5.99
CA LYS A 74 -18.73 4.67 5.66
C LYS A 74 -18.98 5.36 4.32
N GLY A 75 -19.99 4.89 3.58
CA GLY A 75 -20.44 5.52 2.33
C GLY A 75 -19.49 5.39 1.15
N ILE A 76 -18.53 4.45 1.20
CA ILE A 76 -17.67 4.17 0.06
C ILE A 76 -18.42 3.32 -0.97
N SER A 77 -18.54 3.81 -2.20
CA SER A 77 -19.07 3.02 -3.31
C SER A 77 -18.00 2.08 -3.88
N THR A 78 -18.42 1.02 -4.57
CA THR A 78 -17.49 0.10 -5.26
C THR A 78 -16.69 0.82 -6.34
N ASN A 79 -17.29 1.81 -6.99
CA ASN A 79 -16.61 2.64 -7.98
C ASN A 79 -15.48 3.43 -7.32
N ILE A 80 -15.76 4.14 -6.22
CA ILE A 80 -14.72 4.88 -5.47
C ILE A 80 -13.60 3.95 -5.01
N TYR A 81 -13.94 2.74 -4.55
CA TYR A 81 -12.96 1.76 -4.12
C TYR A 81 -12.02 1.29 -5.25
N LEU A 82 -12.55 1.10 -6.46
CA LEU A 82 -11.77 0.65 -7.62
C LEU A 82 -11.04 1.80 -8.32
N CYS A 83 -11.72 2.93 -8.53
CA CYS A 83 -11.18 4.03 -9.31
C CYS A 83 -10.19 4.87 -8.51
N GLN A 84 -10.22 4.80 -7.18
CA GLN A 84 -9.33 5.64 -6.39
C GLN A 84 -9.94 7.03 -6.18
N PHE A 85 -10.95 7.49 -6.93
CA PHE A 85 -11.39 8.90 -6.93
C PHE A 85 -12.79 9.08 -6.33
N ASP A 86 -13.06 10.25 -5.77
CA ASP A 86 -14.41 10.66 -5.34
C ASP A 86 -15.19 11.20 -6.55
N ILE A 87 -15.48 10.31 -7.49
CA ILE A 87 -16.20 10.62 -8.73
C ILE A 87 -17.68 10.41 -8.48
N ARG A 88 -18.49 11.44 -8.78
CA ARG A 88 -19.95 11.32 -8.79
C ARG A 88 -20.38 10.45 -9.98
N ASP A 89 -21.41 9.62 -9.81
CA ASP A 89 -21.87 8.53 -10.70
C ASP A 89 -22.32 8.90 -12.14
N HIS A 90 -21.68 9.88 -12.80
CA HIS A 90 -22.12 10.41 -14.09
C HIS A 90 -21.14 10.16 -15.26
N GLU A 91 -20.11 9.35 -15.06
CA GLU A 91 -19.16 9.02 -16.13
C GLU A 91 -19.41 7.63 -16.72
N GLU A 92 -19.32 7.52 -18.05
CA GLU A 92 -19.57 6.26 -18.77
C GLU A 92 -18.50 5.21 -18.43
N PRO A 93 -18.87 4.08 -17.82
CA PRO A 93 -17.92 3.04 -17.44
C PRO A 93 -17.30 2.38 -18.68
N PHE A 94 -16.08 1.87 -18.55
CA PHE A 94 -15.48 1.07 -19.61
C PHE A 94 -16.18 -0.29 -19.75
N LEU A 95 -16.34 -0.99 -18.63
CA LEU A 95 -16.96 -2.31 -18.55
C LEU A 95 -18.22 -2.24 -17.68
N ASN A 96 -19.37 -2.58 -18.27
CA ASN A 96 -20.63 -2.64 -17.54
C ASN A 96 -20.99 -4.09 -17.22
N LEU A 97 -20.88 -4.46 -15.95
CA LEU A 97 -21.19 -5.77 -15.39
C LEU A 97 -22.62 -5.78 -14.84
N ALA A 98 -23.61 -5.67 -15.74
CA ALA A 98 -25.00 -5.44 -15.34
C ALA A 98 -25.72 -6.69 -14.79
N ASP A 99 -25.58 -7.82 -15.48
CA ASP A 99 -26.29 -9.07 -15.19
C ASP A 99 -25.32 -10.25 -15.11
N THR A 100 -24.15 -10.05 -14.51
CA THR A 100 -23.04 -11.02 -14.56
C THR A 100 -22.88 -11.82 -13.27
N ARG A 101 -22.52 -13.09 -13.42
CA ARG A 101 -22.04 -13.97 -12.35
C ARG A 101 -20.74 -14.63 -12.79
N GLY A 102 -19.73 -14.60 -11.93
CA GLY A 102 -18.47 -15.29 -12.17
C GLY A 102 -17.62 -14.66 -13.27
N SER A 103 -17.81 -13.37 -13.57
CA SER A 103 -16.89 -12.67 -14.48
C SER A 103 -15.50 -12.68 -13.88
N HIS A 104 -14.49 -13.04 -14.68
CA HIS A 104 -13.13 -13.22 -14.22
C HIS A 104 -12.16 -12.50 -15.14
N PHE A 105 -11.46 -11.51 -14.59
CA PHE A 105 -10.39 -10.78 -15.27
C PHE A 105 -9.06 -11.26 -14.69
N ARG A 106 -8.17 -11.77 -15.55
CA ARG A 106 -6.88 -12.31 -15.10
C ARG A 106 -5.72 -11.89 -16.00
N ASN A 107 -4.60 -11.50 -15.40
CA ASN A 107 -3.36 -11.16 -16.11
C ASN A 107 -3.55 -10.00 -17.11
N LEU A 108 -4.34 -8.98 -16.74
CA LEU A 108 -4.68 -7.86 -17.61
C LEU A 108 -4.18 -6.51 -17.07
N TRP A 109 -3.72 -5.68 -17.99
CA TRP A 109 -3.70 -4.23 -17.83
C TRP A 109 -5.02 -3.64 -18.30
N LEU A 110 -5.71 -2.92 -17.42
CA LEU A 110 -6.97 -2.26 -17.70
C LEU A 110 -6.78 -0.75 -17.56
N SER A 111 -7.04 0.00 -18.63
CA SER A 111 -6.97 1.45 -18.58
C SER A 111 -7.83 2.12 -19.64
N ARG A 112 -7.98 3.45 -19.50
CA ARG A 112 -8.28 4.32 -20.64
C ARG A 112 -6.98 4.70 -21.34
N GLU A 113 -7.05 5.56 -22.35
CA GLU A 113 -5.86 6.13 -22.96
C GLU A 113 -5.03 6.89 -21.90
N ILE A 114 -3.74 6.56 -21.85
CA ILE A 114 -2.81 7.05 -20.83
C ILE A 114 -1.68 7.82 -21.49
N ASP A 115 -1.30 8.92 -20.85
CA ASP A 115 0.00 9.54 -21.06
C ASP A 115 1.04 8.77 -20.24
N TYR A 116 1.81 7.93 -20.94
CA TYR A 116 2.88 7.13 -20.34
C TYR A 116 3.98 7.99 -19.72
N GLU A 117 4.26 9.18 -20.23
CA GLU A 117 5.29 10.04 -19.67
C GLU A 117 4.86 10.55 -18.29
N SER A 118 3.62 11.03 -18.18
CA SER A 118 3.03 11.49 -16.92
C SER A 118 2.84 10.35 -15.92
N LEU A 119 2.43 9.17 -16.38
CA LEU A 119 2.27 8.00 -15.53
C LEU A 119 3.63 7.53 -14.96
N ASN A 120 4.67 7.46 -15.81
CA ASN A 120 6.01 7.01 -15.41
C ASN A 120 6.73 7.98 -14.47
N LYS A 121 6.30 9.25 -14.38
CA LYS A 121 6.82 10.20 -13.38
C LYS A 121 6.47 9.80 -11.95
N ARG A 122 5.37 9.05 -11.73
CA ARG A 122 4.90 8.64 -10.39
C ARG A 122 5.04 7.16 -10.13
N PHE A 123 4.91 6.34 -11.16
CA PHE A 123 4.87 4.90 -11.03
C PHE A 123 5.76 4.28 -12.10
N ILE A 124 6.86 3.65 -11.68
CA ILE A 124 7.77 2.98 -12.60
C ILE A 124 7.20 1.59 -12.89
N PHE A 125 6.82 1.34 -14.14
CA PHE A 125 6.35 0.03 -14.59
C PHE A 125 7.39 -0.65 -15.47
N ARG A 126 7.44 -1.97 -15.36
CA ARG A 126 7.88 -2.85 -16.44
C ARG A 126 6.64 -3.52 -17.04
N ASP A 127 6.73 -3.98 -18.29
CA ASP A 127 5.67 -4.70 -19.00
C ASP A 127 5.42 -6.10 -18.36
N ILE A 128 4.96 -6.12 -17.11
CA ILE A 128 4.65 -7.33 -16.33
C ILE A 128 3.33 -7.95 -16.83
N TRP A 129 2.43 -7.11 -17.37
CA TRP A 129 1.19 -7.55 -17.99
C TRP A 129 1.31 -7.52 -19.52
N PRO A 130 1.45 -8.68 -20.18
CA PRO A 130 1.59 -8.73 -21.63
C PRO A 130 0.30 -8.31 -22.35
N THR A 131 -0.86 -8.56 -21.73
CA THR A 131 -2.17 -8.27 -22.31
C THR A 131 -2.73 -6.96 -21.77
N LYS A 132 -3.02 -6.01 -22.67
CA LYS A 132 -3.57 -4.69 -22.35
C LYS A 132 -4.94 -4.52 -22.98
N LEU A 133 -5.92 -4.13 -22.19
CA LEU A 133 -7.26 -3.74 -22.63
C LEU A 133 -7.43 -2.24 -22.36
N ILE A 134 -7.33 -1.46 -23.44
CA ILE A 134 -7.29 0.01 -23.39
C ILE A 134 -8.55 0.57 -24.07
N GLN A 135 -9.35 1.34 -23.33
CA GLN A 135 -10.45 2.09 -23.92
C GLN A 135 -9.93 3.40 -24.53
N LYS A 136 -10.08 3.56 -25.85
CA LYS A 136 -9.81 4.84 -26.52
C LYS A 136 -10.94 5.83 -26.20
N SER A 137 -10.72 6.66 -25.18
CA SER A 137 -11.69 7.67 -24.72
C SER A 137 -10.97 8.71 -23.88
N GLU A 138 -11.30 9.98 -24.11
CA GLU A 138 -10.86 11.11 -23.27
C GLU A 138 -11.73 11.29 -22.01
N LYS A 139 -12.79 10.48 -21.86
CA LYS A 139 -13.67 10.54 -20.68
C LYS A 139 -12.93 10.04 -19.44
N ASN A 140 -13.17 10.67 -18.29
CA ASN A 140 -12.68 10.19 -17.00
C ASN A 140 -13.65 9.12 -16.44
N GLY A 141 -13.27 8.49 -15.32
CA GLY A 141 -14.22 7.68 -14.54
C GLY A 141 -13.75 6.29 -14.19
N SER A 142 -14.59 5.60 -13.42
CA SER A 142 -14.39 4.18 -13.11
C SER A 142 -14.32 3.36 -14.40
N LEU A 143 -13.39 2.39 -14.44
CA LEU A 143 -13.37 1.41 -15.53
C LEU A 143 -14.53 0.41 -15.42
N PHE A 144 -15.12 0.26 -14.23
CA PHE A 144 -16.15 -0.73 -13.97
C PHE A 144 -17.44 -0.05 -13.53
N ALA A 145 -18.57 -0.58 -13.99
CA ALA A 145 -19.88 -0.38 -13.40
C ALA A 145 -20.54 -1.73 -13.12
N PHE A 146 -21.44 -1.72 -12.14
CA PHE A 146 -22.16 -2.88 -11.66
C PHE A 146 -23.65 -2.57 -11.71
N GLY A 147 -24.41 -3.39 -12.45
CA GLY A 147 -25.86 -3.23 -12.56
C GLY A 147 -26.61 -3.84 -11.38
N GLU A 148 -27.94 -3.71 -11.40
CA GLU A 148 -28.79 -4.14 -10.29
C GLU A 148 -28.80 -5.65 -10.06
N ASN A 149 -28.63 -6.46 -11.12
CA ASN A 149 -28.59 -7.92 -11.02
C ASN A 149 -27.17 -8.49 -10.96
N PHE A 150 -26.16 -7.64 -10.78
CA PHE A 150 -24.77 -8.07 -10.60
C PHE A 150 -24.65 -9.06 -9.42
N ARG A 151 -23.96 -10.18 -9.64
CA ARG A 151 -23.76 -11.21 -8.60
C ARG A 151 -22.32 -11.29 -8.13
N SER A 152 -21.38 -11.50 -9.04
CA SER A 152 -19.96 -11.71 -8.68
C SER A 152 -19.00 -11.35 -9.81
N CYS A 153 -17.84 -10.82 -9.42
CA CYS A 153 -16.68 -10.52 -10.27
C CYS A 153 -15.40 -10.84 -9.51
N TYR A 154 -14.42 -11.40 -10.20
CA TYR A 154 -13.09 -11.74 -9.72
C TYR A 154 -12.04 -11.05 -10.60
N ILE A 155 -11.08 -10.40 -9.97
CA ILE A 155 -9.96 -9.74 -10.64
C ILE A 155 -8.68 -10.31 -10.03
N ASP A 156 -7.86 -10.98 -10.84
CA ASP A 156 -6.65 -11.68 -10.41
C ASP A 156 -5.43 -11.19 -11.19
N ASN A 157 -4.37 -10.83 -10.49
CA ASN A 157 -3.12 -10.36 -11.09
C ASN A 157 -3.36 -9.34 -12.22
N CYS A 158 -4.08 -8.27 -11.93
CA CYS A 158 -4.38 -7.20 -12.88
C CYS A 158 -3.83 -5.88 -12.38
N ILE A 159 -3.55 -4.97 -13.31
CA ILE A 159 -3.37 -3.55 -12.99
C ILE A 159 -4.55 -2.76 -13.55
N ILE A 160 -5.12 -1.91 -12.71
CA ILE A 160 -6.16 -0.95 -13.08
C ILE A 160 -5.51 0.43 -13.02
N VAL A 161 -5.42 1.10 -14.16
CA VAL A 161 -4.94 2.48 -14.24
C VAL A 161 -6.12 3.41 -14.47
N ASN A 162 -6.40 4.19 -13.44
CA ASN A 162 -7.46 5.18 -13.41
C ASN A 162 -6.89 6.57 -13.68
N ARG A 163 -7.64 7.38 -14.41
CA ARG A 163 -7.32 8.77 -14.71
C ARG A 163 -8.51 9.66 -14.36
N LEU A 164 -8.22 10.77 -13.69
CA LEU A 164 -9.13 11.89 -13.52
C LEU A 164 -8.36 13.16 -13.85
N GLU A 165 -8.68 13.79 -14.98
CA GLU A 165 -7.92 14.92 -15.54
C GLU A 165 -6.44 14.54 -15.69
N GLU A 166 -5.52 15.25 -15.04
CA GLU A 166 -4.07 15.00 -15.09
C GLU A 166 -3.55 14.10 -13.95
N ILE A 167 -4.46 13.52 -13.16
CA ILE A 167 -4.11 12.68 -12.02
C ILE A 167 -4.29 11.21 -12.38
N TYR A 168 -3.21 10.44 -12.24
CA TYR A 168 -3.23 8.99 -12.36
C TYR A 168 -3.32 8.33 -10.98
N ARG A 169 -4.11 7.27 -10.88
CA ARG A 169 -4.13 6.34 -9.75
C ARG A 169 -4.04 4.92 -10.27
N ILE A 170 -3.27 4.11 -9.55
CA ILE A 170 -3.11 2.71 -9.92
C ILE A 170 -3.57 1.80 -8.80
N LYS A 171 -4.13 0.67 -9.23
CA LYS A 171 -4.51 -0.40 -8.34
C LYS A 171 -3.92 -1.70 -8.86
N TYR A 172 -2.93 -2.20 -8.13
CA TYR A 172 -2.29 -3.49 -8.40
C TYR A 172 -3.08 -4.59 -7.72
N VAL A 173 -4.00 -5.20 -8.45
CA VAL A 173 -4.87 -6.22 -7.91
C VAL A 173 -4.14 -7.56 -7.94
N LEU A 174 -3.69 -8.04 -6.77
CA LEU A 174 -3.26 -9.44 -6.62
C LEU A 174 -4.47 -10.37 -6.75
N HIS A 175 -5.47 -10.14 -5.92
CA HIS A 175 -6.77 -10.75 -6.03
C HIS A 175 -7.82 -9.84 -5.41
N LEU A 176 -8.94 -9.68 -6.11
CA LEU A 176 -10.08 -8.93 -5.66
C LEU A 176 -11.37 -9.65 -6.04
N THR A 177 -12.22 -9.90 -5.04
CA THR A 177 -13.56 -10.44 -5.19
C THR A 177 -14.57 -9.34 -4.90
N ILE A 178 -15.53 -9.12 -5.80
CA ILE A 178 -16.69 -8.25 -5.59
C ILE A 178 -17.93 -9.12 -5.72
N ILE A 179 -18.82 -9.06 -4.72
CA ILE A 179 -20.12 -9.71 -4.80
C ILE A 179 -21.25 -8.75 -4.44
N GLY A 180 -22.40 -8.91 -5.09
CA GLY A 180 -23.63 -8.23 -4.71
C GLY A 180 -24.12 -8.69 -3.32
N LYS A 181 -24.68 -7.78 -2.51
CA LYS A 181 -25.25 -8.14 -1.20
C LYS A 181 -26.40 -9.15 -1.31
N SER A 182 -27.12 -9.12 -2.43
CA SER A 182 -28.16 -10.09 -2.79
C SER A 182 -27.61 -11.47 -3.14
N PHE A 183 -26.29 -11.65 -3.30
CA PHE A 183 -25.73 -12.92 -3.70
C PHE A 183 -25.88 -13.96 -2.58
N SER A 184 -26.40 -15.14 -2.94
CA SER A 184 -26.73 -16.17 -1.98
C SER A 184 -25.47 -16.85 -1.47
N LYS A 185 -25.44 -17.18 -0.17
CA LYS A 185 -24.30 -17.86 0.48
C LYS A 185 -23.97 -19.19 -0.21
N CYS A 186 -24.99 -19.98 -0.54
CA CYS A 186 -24.82 -21.28 -1.19
C CYS A 186 -24.21 -21.16 -2.59
N GLU A 187 -24.63 -20.15 -3.37
CA GLU A 187 -24.02 -19.90 -4.67
C GLU A 187 -22.60 -19.36 -4.55
N TYR A 188 -22.35 -18.43 -3.62
CA TYR A 188 -21.01 -17.91 -3.37
C TYR A 188 -20.03 -19.01 -2.97
N LEU A 189 -20.45 -19.94 -2.10
CA LEU A 189 -19.66 -21.10 -1.71
C LEU A 189 -19.25 -21.96 -2.91
N LYS A 190 -20.19 -22.21 -3.84
CA LYS A 190 -19.88 -22.96 -5.07
C LYS A 190 -18.86 -22.21 -5.93
N ASP A 191 -18.98 -20.90 -6.03
CA ASP A 191 -18.10 -20.08 -6.86
C ASP A 191 -16.68 -20.00 -6.25
N ILE A 192 -16.54 -19.76 -4.94
CA ILE A 192 -15.22 -19.70 -4.29
C ILE A 192 -14.52 -21.07 -4.28
N SER A 193 -15.24 -22.17 -4.03
CA SER A 193 -14.66 -23.51 -4.13
C SER A 193 -14.15 -23.77 -5.53
N ARG A 194 -14.96 -23.50 -6.56
CA ARG A 194 -14.56 -23.68 -7.95
C ARG A 194 -13.30 -22.87 -8.29
N ASN A 195 -13.24 -21.61 -7.89
CA ASN A 195 -12.13 -20.74 -8.21
C ASN A 195 -10.82 -21.18 -7.54
N LEU A 196 -10.87 -21.65 -6.28
CA LEU A 196 -9.67 -22.05 -5.52
C LEU A 196 -9.26 -23.52 -5.73
N GLU A 197 -10.17 -24.37 -6.19
CA GLU A 197 -9.91 -25.80 -6.44
C GLU A 197 -9.69 -26.12 -7.92
N SER A 198 -9.71 -25.11 -8.79
CA SER A 198 -9.40 -25.28 -10.21
C SER A 198 -7.97 -25.84 -10.39
N PRO A 199 -7.77 -26.77 -11.35
CA PRO A 199 -6.44 -27.29 -11.64
C PRO A 199 -5.45 -26.16 -11.97
N LEU A 200 -4.21 -26.33 -11.50
CA LEU A 200 -3.10 -25.42 -11.81
C LEU A 200 -2.23 -26.11 -12.86
N GLU A 201 -2.28 -25.64 -14.11
CA GLU A 201 -1.46 -26.16 -15.21
C GLU A 201 -0.19 -25.32 -15.38
N THR A 202 -0.29 -24.02 -15.15
CA THR A 202 0.78 -23.04 -15.32
C THR A 202 0.84 -22.06 -14.14
N SER A 203 1.90 -21.25 -14.06
CA SER A 203 1.96 -20.15 -13.07
C SER A 203 0.88 -19.09 -13.28
N ASP A 204 0.32 -18.98 -14.49
CA ASP A 204 -0.75 -18.04 -14.81
C ASP A 204 -2.12 -18.48 -14.24
N ASP A 205 -2.23 -19.74 -13.78
CA ASP A 205 -3.44 -20.26 -13.14
C ASP A 205 -3.53 -19.94 -11.65
N LEU A 206 -2.43 -19.48 -11.06
CA LEU A 206 -2.35 -19.12 -9.64
C LEU A 206 -3.36 -18.01 -9.31
N THR A 207 -4.07 -18.20 -8.19
CA THR A 207 -5.15 -17.30 -7.76
C THR A 207 -4.74 -16.66 -6.44
N GLY A 208 -4.64 -15.33 -6.41
CA GLY A 208 -4.19 -14.60 -5.21
C GLY A 208 -2.75 -14.89 -4.75
N ILE A 209 -1.85 -15.32 -5.65
CA ILE A 209 -0.43 -15.55 -5.37
C ILE A 209 0.38 -15.02 -6.55
N HIS A 210 1.54 -14.42 -6.27
CA HIS A 210 2.49 -14.08 -7.32
C HIS A 210 3.54 -15.16 -7.48
N TYR A 211 3.72 -15.64 -8.72
CA TYR A 211 4.90 -16.37 -9.12
C TYR A 211 5.93 -15.37 -9.67
N ILE A 212 7.13 -15.43 -9.12
CA ILE A 212 8.21 -14.49 -9.41
C ILE A 212 9.40 -15.28 -9.94
N LYS A 213 9.93 -14.89 -11.10
CA LYS A 213 11.08 -15.54 -11.74
C LYS A 213 12.42 -14.93 -11.34
N ASN A 214 12.44 -13.67 -10.93
CA ASN A 214 13.67 -12.95 -10.62
C ASN A 214 13.45 -11.84 -9.58
N GLU A 215 14.53 -11.35 -8.97
CA GLU A 215 14.47 -10.30 -7.93
C GLU A 215 13.83 -9.00 -8.43
N SER A 216 14.03 -8.64 -9.70
CA SER A 216 13.44 -7.42 -10.25
C SER A 216 11.91 -7.49 -10.28
N GLU A 217 11.32 -8.65 -10.57
CA GLU A 217 9.87 -8.85 -10.52
C GLU A 217 9.34 -8.80 -9.08
N GLU A 218 10.07 -9.37 -8.11
CA GLU A 218 9.75 -9.26 -6.68
C GLU A 218 9.67 -7.79 -6.26
N ASP A 219 10.62 -6.98 -6.72
CA ASP A 219 10.71 -5.57 -6.36
C ASP A 219 9.54 -4.75 -6.91
N HIS A 220 9.20 -4.91 -8.20
CA HIS A 220 8.03 -4.23 -8.77
C HIS A 220 6.74 -4.67 -8.10
N MET A 221 6.66 -5.96 -7.75
CA MET A 221 5.49 -6.47 -7.05
C MET A 221 5.34 -5.85 -5.65
N LEU A 222 6.42 -5.79 -4.88
CA LEU A 222 6.44 -5.14 -3.57
C LEU A 222 6.08 -3.66 -3.65
N ALA A 223 6.63 -2.94 -4.64
CA ALA A 223 6.32 -1.54 -4.88
C ALA A 223 4.84 -1.33 -5.24
N GLY A 224 4.26 -2.22 -6.03
CA GLY A 224 2.84 -2.15 -6.39
C GLY A 224 1.91 -2.48 -5.22
N GLN A 225 2.26 -3.49 -4.43
CA GLN A 225 1.55 -3.80 -3.19
C GLN A 225 1.61 -2.63 -2.20
N PHE A 226 2.77 -1.98 -2.09
CA PHE A 226 2.93 -0.78 -1.27
C PHE A 226 2.04 0.37 -1.75
N ALA A 227 2.01 0.63 -3.07
CA ALA A 227 1.17 1.65 -3.69
C ALA A 227 -0.32 1.52 -3.30
N ASN A 228 -0.83 0.28 -3.31
CA ASN A 228 -2.22 0.08 -2.92
C ASN A 228 -2.51 0.45 -1.47
N LEU A 229 -1.58 0.21 -0.54
CA LEU A 229 -1.83 0.42 0.89
C LEU A 229 -2.10 1.88 1.23
N PHE A 230 -1.40 2.81 0.57
CA PHE A 230 -1.61 4.24 0.81
C PHE A 230 -2.66 4.87 -0.13
N LEU A 231 -3.04 4.21 -1.22
CA LEU A 231 -4.10 4.69 -2.13
C LEU A 231 -5.51 4.16 -1.80
N VAL A 232 -5.64 3.10 -0.99
CA VAL A 232 -6.97 2.58 -0.58
C VAL A 232 -7.59 3.48 0.50
N PRO A 233 -8.77 4.07 0.26
CA PRO A 233 -9.43 4.93 1.25
C PRO A 233 -9.69 4.23 2.57
N GLY A 234 -9.36 4.90 3.68
CA GLY A 234 -9.71 4.42 5.03
C GLY A 234 -8.78 3.34 5.59
N LEU A 235 -7.71 2.95 4.87
CA LEU A 235 -6.68 2.09 5.43
C LEU A 235 -5.81 2.87 6.43
N ARG A 236 -5.57 2.29 7.60
CA ARG A 236 -4.84 2.93 8.71
C ARG A 236 -3.32 2.86 8.53
N GLU A 237 -2.63 3.83 9.12
CA GLU A 237 -1.16 3.96 9.18
C GLU A 237 -0.47 2.71 9.71
N THR A 238 -1.08 2.09 10.72
CA THR A 238 -0.60 0.83 11.28
C THR A 238 -0.45 -0.28 10.24
N THR A 239 -1.22 -0.23 9.14
CA THR A 239 -1.10 -1.20 8.05
C THR A 239 0.09 -0.92 7.14
N ILE A 240 0.44 0.35 6.93
CA ILE A 240 1.64 0.76 6.21
C ILE A 240 2.86 0.38 7.04
N GLY A 241 2.85 0.70 8.35
CA GLY A 241 3.90 0.27 9.29
C GLY A 241 4.07 -1.25 9.33
N ASP A 242 2.98 -2.01 9.45
CA ASP A 242 2.98 -3.49 9.40
C ASP A 242 3.63 -4.03 8.11
N PHE A 243 3.44 -3.34 6.98
CA PHE A 243 4.01 -3.75 5.69
C PHE A 243 5.51 -3.48 5.66
N LEU A 244 5.94 -2.28 6.06
CA LEU A 244 7.35 -1.90 6.06
C LEU A 244 8.16 -2.76 7.03
N GLU A 245 7.63 -3.03 8.23
CA GLU A 245 8.29 -3.91 9.21
C GLU A 245 8.51 -5.33 8.68
N LYS A 246 7.56 -5.86 7.90
CA LYS A 246 7.68 -7.20 7.29
C LYS A 246 8.55 -7.22 6.03
N ASN A 247 8.85 -6.06 5.45
CA ASN A 247 9.68 -5.90 4.27
C ASN A 247 10.84 -4.93 4.60
N PRO A 248 11.74 -5.28 5.54
CA PRO A 248 12.77 -4.36 6.04
C PRO A 248 13.72 -3.85 4.95
N ASP A 249 13.90 -4.66 3.90
CA ASP A 249 14.71 -4.34 2.72
C ASP A 249 14.13 -3.18 1.90
N PHE A 250 12.84 -2.89 2.06
CA PHE A 250 12.16 -1.80 1.35
C PHE A 250 12.74 -0.44 1.76
N LEU A 251 12.67 -0.10 3.05
CA LEU A 251 13.20 1.16 3.57
C LEU A 251 14.72 1.24 3.45
N ARG A 252 15.43 0.14 3.73
CA ARG A 252 16.90 0.10 3.59
C ARG A 252 17.35 0.45 2.17
N ARG A 253 16.67 -0.09 1.15
CA ARG A 253 16.99 0.22 -0.25
C ARG A 253 16.57 1.62 -0.65
N ALA A 254 15.36 2.05 -0.26
CA ALA A 254 14.87 3.40 -0.57
C ALA A 254 15.81 4.48 -0.01
N PHE A 255 16.26 4.33 1.23
CA PHE A 255 17.13 5.31 1.91
C PHE A 255 18.64 5.03 1.75
N ARG A 256 19.04 4.11 0.87
CA ARG A 256 20.46 3.77 0.66
C ARG A 256 21.30 4.97 0.25
N THR A 257 20.77 5.85 -0.60
CA THR A 257 21.43 7.10 -1.02
C THR A 257 21.63 8.09 0.12
N LEU A 258 20.85 7.95 1.20
CA LEU A 258 21.01 8.70 2.44
C LEU A 258 21.91 7.97 3.46
N SER A 259 22.70 6.99 3.02
CA SER A 259 23.62 6.19 3.84
C SER A 259 22.93 5.32 4.89
N CYS A 260 21.66 4.96 4.67
CA CYS A 260 20.93 4.02 5.53
C CYS A 260 21.46 2.59 5.37
N ARG A 261 21.88 1.99 6.49
CA ARG A 261 22.36 0.62 6.61
C ARG A 261 21.29 -0.32 7.17
N ASP A 262 20.54 0.12 8.18
CA ASP A 262 19.49 -0.69 8.80
C ASP A 262 18.36 0.21 9.33
N VAL A 263 17.21 -0.39 9.66
CA VAL A 263 16.02 0.33 10.14
C VAL A 263 15.44 -0.36 11.37
N LEU A 264 15.35 0.37 12.48
CA LEU A 264 14.65 -0.08 13.67
C LEU A 264 13.23 0.48 13.69
N TYR A 265 12.26 -0.41 13.89
CA TYR A 265 10.86 -0.06 13.98
C TYR A 265 10.44 0.11 15.45
N GLN A 266 9.67 1.18 15.70
CA GLN A 266 8.77 1.27 16.85
C GLN A 266 9.42 0.97 18.22
N LYS A 267 10.65 1.47 18.44
CA LYS A 267 11.37 1.26 19.70
C LYS A 267 10.83 2.20 20.79
N GLU A 268 10.39 1.62 21.89
CA GLU A 268 9.91 2.39 23.05
C GLU A 268 11.10 2.91 23.87
N LEU A 269 11.24 4.22 23.94
CA LEU A 269 12.32 4.93 24.63
C LEU A 269 11.76 5.65 25.84
N LYS A 270 12.12 5.20 27.05
CA LYS A 270 11.64 5.80 28.30
C LYS A 270 12.27 7.17 28.54
N TRP A 271 11.46 8.12 28.98
CA TRP A 271 11.94 9.40 29.50
C TRP A 271 12.68 9.16 30.82
N ILE A 272 13.98 9.43 30.83
CA ILE A 272 14.83 9.39 32.04
C ILE A 272 15.09 10.80 32.55
N GLU A 273 15.14 11.77 31.64
CA GLU A 273 15.45 13.18 31.90
C GLU A 273 14.67 14.08 30.94
N GLY A 274 14.28 15.27 31.40
CA GLY A 274 13.80 16.34 30.52
C GLY A 274 12.31 16.36 30.20
N ASN A 275 11.52 15.41 30.70
CA ASN A 275 10.07 15.44 30.48
C ASN A 275 9.30 16.03 31.68
N PRO A 276 8.69 17.22 31.55
CA PRO A 276 7.82 17.79 32.58
C PRO A 276 6.38 17.23 32.54
N TYR A 277 6.05 16.40 31.56
CA TYR A 277 4.71 15.88 31.29
C TYR A 277 4.52 14.43 31.79
N PRO A 278 3.27 13.94 31.93
CA PRO A 278 3.00 12.59 32.44
C PRO A 278 3.43 11.43 31.52
N GLU A 279 3.81 11.71 30.28
CA GLU A 279 4.23 10.70 29.31
C GLU A 279 5.54 10.02 29.77
N LYS A 280 5.54 8.69 29.80
CA LYS A 280 6.68 7.92 30.35
C LYS A 280 7.71 7.49 29.30
N SER A 281 7.34 7.53 28.03
CA SER A 281 8.17 7.08 26.91
C SER A 281 7.75 7.74 25.61
N ILE A 282 8.68 7.88 24.69
CA ILE A 282 8.40 8.16 23.27
C ILE A 282 8.56 6.87 22.46
N LYS A 283 7.95 6.83 21.27
CA LYS A 283 8.05 5.70 20.36
C LYS A 283 8.09 6.18 18.91
N PRO A 284 9.28 6.55 18.38
CA PRO A 284 9.44 6.85 16.96
C PRO A 284 9.02 5.65 16.10
N ASP A 285 8.39 5.90 14.96
CA ASP A 285 8.04 4.81 14.05
C ASP A 285 9.27 4.15 13.46
N LEU A 286 10.26 4.97 13.08
CA LEU A 286 11.46 4.54 12.35
C LEU A 286 12.72 5.20 12.93
N LEU A 287 13.78 4.42 13.03
CA LEU A 287 15.14 4.92 13.26
C LEU A 287 16.05 4.31 12.20
N PHE A 288 16.67 5.15 11.37
CA PHE A 288 17.51 4.73 10.25
C PHE A 288 18.98 4.75 10.69
N GLU A 289 19.60 3.58 10.86
CA GLU A 289 21.03 3.48 11.15
C GLU A 289 21.82 3.93 9.92
N ARG A 290 22.70 4.90 10.09
CA ARG A 290 23.62 5.38 9.08
C ARG A 290 24.91 4.55 9.06
N ASN A 291 25.70 4.71 8.00
CA ASN A 291 27.03 4.08 7.90
C ASN A 291 28.01 4.43 9.04
N ASP A 292 27.83 5.58 9.71
CA ASP A 292 28.63 6.00 10.87
C ASP A 292 28.16 5.38 12.20
N GLY A 293 27.11 4.55 12.18
CA GLY A 293 26.50 3.93 13.35
C GLY A 293 25.60 4.87 14.17
N CYS A 294 25.36 6.10 13.70
CA CYS A 294 24.35 6.99 14.27
C CYS A 294 23.00 6.82 13.56
N PHE A 295 21.93 7.29 14.20
CA PHE A 295 20.57 7.11 13.72
C PHE A 295 19.92 8.44 13.30
N ASP A 296 19.30 8.44 12.12
CA ASP A 296 18.31 9.44 11.71
C ASP A 296 16.92 9.01 12.22
N ILE A 297 16.01 9.97 12.41
CA ILE A 297 14.71 9.74 13.06
C ILE A 297 13.60 9.91 12.03
N GLY A 298 12.70 8.93 11.95
CA GLY A 298 11.57 8.95 11.03
C GLY A 298 10.21 8.76 11.70
N ASP A 299 9.18 9.35 11.08
CA ASP A 299 7.79 9.22 11.49
C ASP A 299 6.91 9.00 10.25
N LEU A 300 5.90 8.14 10.38
CA LEU A 300 4.93 7.87 9.32
C LEU A 300 3.65 8.67 9.59
N LYS A 301 3.04 9.20 8.54
CA LYS A 301 1.70 9.78 8.59
C LYS A 301 0.82 9.22 7.50
N THR A 302 -0.41 8.88 7.87
CA THR A 302 -1.43 8.46 6.92
C THR A 302 -1.77 9.56 5.91
N PRO A 303 -2.22 9.20 4.69
CA PRO A 303 -2.76 10.18 3.76
C PRO A 303 -3.91 10.95 4.40
N LEU A 304 -3.87 12.27 4.24
CA LEU A 304 -4.95 13.15 4.64
C LEU A 304 -6.12 12.93 3.69
N LEU A 305 -6.98 11.96 4.00
CA LEU A 305 -8.11 11.53 3.17
C LEU A 305 -9.06 12.68 2.79
N ASP A 306 -9.05 13.76 3.56
CA ASP A 306 -9.92 14.93 3.39
C ASP A 306 -9.19 16.15 2.79
N LYS A 307 -7.88 16.07 2.54
CA LYS A 307 -7.09 17.18 1.98
C LYS A 307 -6.35 16.71 0.74
N GLY A 308 -6.82 17.20 -0.42
CA GLY A 308 -6.16 16.96 -1.71
C GLY A 308 -4.70 17.47 -1.77
N LYS A 309 -4.31 18.38 -0.87
CA LYS A 309 -2.97 18.97 -0.85
C LYS A 309 -2.31 18.85 0.52
N ILE A 310 -1.00 18.61 0.52
CA ILE A 310 -0.15 18.68 1.72
C ILE A 310 0.36 20.11 2.02
N THR A 311 0.07 21.06 1.13
CA THR A 311 0.39 22.49 1.31
C THR A 311 -0.89 23.34 1.29
N LYS A 312 -0.81 24.54 1.86
CA LYS A 312 -1.88 25.53 1.89
C LYS A 312 -1.35 26.95 1.68
N SER A 313 -2.27 27.87 1.34
CA SER A 313 -2.03 29.30 1.05
C SER A 313 -1.32 29.56 -0.29
N ASP A 314 -1.38 30.82 -0.75
CA ASP A 314 -0.73 31.26 -1.99
C ASP A 314 0.80 31.22 -1.91
N HIS A 315 1.46 31.25 -3.08
CA HIS A 315 2.91 31.19 -3.27
C HIS A 315 3.76 31.95 -2.22
N ARG A 316 3.42 33.21 -1.90
CA ARG A 316 4.19 34.03 -0.95
C ARG A 316 4.09 33.58 0.51
N ARG A 317 3.04 32.85 0.87
CA ARG A 317 2.74 32.40 2.25
C ARG A 317 2.57 30.87 2.31
N ARG A 318 3.08 30.17 1.29
CA ARG A 318 2.97 28.74 1.13
C ARG A 318 3.55 28.06 2.37
N ARG A 319 2.76 27.18 2.98
CA ARG A 319 3.17 26.39 4.14
C ARG A 319 2.54 25.02 4.08
N PHE A 320 3.09 24.08 4.85
CA PHE A 320 2.47 22.78 5.02
C PHE A 320 1.12 22.87 5.75
N THR A 321 0.26 21.88 5.52
CA THR A 321 -0.98 21.71 6.30
C THR A 321 -0.67 21.50 7.78
N ASP A 322 -1.67 21.70 8.64
CA ASP A 322 -1.48 21.56 10.08
C ASP A 322 -1.07 20.13 10.46
N ASP A 323 -1.56 19.11 9.75
CA ASP A 323 -1.23 17.71 10.03
C ASP A 323 0.23 17.38 9.71
N VAL A 324 0.79 17.97 8.64
CA VAL A 324 2.22 17.84 8.32
C VAL A 324 3.05 18.58 9.37
N ASN A 325 2.62 19.78 9.80
CA ASN A 325 3.30 20.51 10.88
C ASN A 325 3.26 19.75 12.21
N GLU A 326 2.18 19.03 12.52
CA GLU A 326 2.07 18.15 13.68
C GLU A 326 3.11 17.01 13.59
N GLY A 327 3.26 16.37 12.44
CA GLY A 327 4.31 15.36 12.21
C GLY A 327 5.73 15.92 12.37
N VAL A 328 5.98 17.14 11.88
CA VAL A 328 7.27 17.83 12.09
C VAL A 328 7.50 18.14 13.57
N ALA A 329 6.47 18.56 14.30
CA ALA A 329 6.56 18.81 15.74
C ALA A 329 6.84 17.52 16.53
N GLN A 330 6.25 16.40 16.13
CA GLN A 330 6.52 15.08 16.71
C GLN A 330 7.99 14.67 16.52
N LEU A 331 8.54 14.84 15.31
CA LEU A 331 9.96 14.63 15.05
C LEU A 331 10.87 15.55 15.88
N ALA A 332 10.46 16.81 16.10
CA ALA A 332 11.20 17.74 16.95
C ALA A 332 11.24 17.27 18.42
N ASN A 333 10.13 16.73 18.94
CA ASN A 333 10.07 16.12 20.28
C ASN A 333 11.01 14.91 20.39
N TYR A 334 11.07 14.06 19.36
CA TYR A 334 12.03 12.95 19.34
C TYR A 334 13.48 13.42 19.34
N ARG A 335 13.80 14.47 18.57
CA ARG A 335 15.14 15.08 18.62
C ARG A 335 15.46 15.63 20.01
N GLU A 336 14.49 16.30 20.64
CA GLU A 336 14.64 16.84 21.99
C GLU A 336 14.92 15.74 23.02
N TYR A 337 14.26 14.59 22.93
CA TYR A 337 14.57 13.42 23.76
C TYR A 337 16.06 13.07 23.73
N PHE A 338 16.66 13.04 22.54
CA PHE A 338 18.08 12.74 22.35
C PHE A 338 19.02 13.91 22.70
N SER A 339 18.50 15.10 23.06
CA SER A 339 19.32 16.20 23.57
C SER A 339 19.78 15.97 25.02
N PHE A 340 19.06 15.15 25.78
CA PHE A 340 19.39 14.81 27.17
C PHE A 340 20.36 13.63 27.26
N GLN A 341 21.40 13.77 28.10
CA GLN A 341 22.47 12.78 28.20
C GLN A 341 21.98 11.44 28.77
N LYS A 342 21.10 11.45 29.79
CA LYS A 342 20.59 10.20 30.39
C LYS A 342 19.70 9.42 29.43
N ASN A 343 18.93 10.12 28.60
CA ASN A 343 18.10 9.52 27.56
C ASN A 343 18.96 8.86 26.47
N ARG A 344 20.02 9.54 25.99
CA ARG A 344 20.99 8.94 25.05
C ARG A 344 21.63 7.68 25.61
N ALA A 345 22.13 7.73 26.85
CA ALA A 345 22.74 6.58 27.50
C ALA A 345 21.77 5.40 27.65
N TYR A 346 20.49 5.68 27.92
CA TYR A 346 19.44 4.65 27.95
C TYR A 346 19.21 4.01 26.57
N ALA A 347 19.06 4.84 25.53
CA ALA A 347 18.82 4.36 24.17
C ALA A 347 20.00 3.51 23.64
N GLU A 348 21.23 3.94 23.91
CA GLU A 348 22.45 3.22 23.52
C GLU A 348 22.59 1.90 24.28
N SER A 349 22.46 1.92 25.62
CA SER A 349 22.61 0.70 26.43
C SER A 349 21.53 -0.35 26.15
N LYS A 350 20.29 0.07 25.90
CA LYS A 350 19.16 -0.85 25.72
C LYS A 350 19.03 -1.36 24.28
N TYR A 351 19.32 -0.52 23.30
CA TYR A 351 19.02 -0.79 21.89
C TYR A 351 20.18 -0.53 20.93
N GLY A 352 21.34 -0.05 21.42
CA GLY A 352 22.47 0.33 20.56
C GLY A 352 22.24 1.63 19.78
N ILE A 353 21.21 2.42 20.13
CA ILE A 353 20.84 3.62 19.39
C ILE A 353 21.73 4.79 19.77
N LYS A 354 22.51 5.29 18.80
CA LYS A 354 23.32 6.50 18.91
C LYS A 354 22.73 7.59 18.04
N VAL A 355 22.49 8.78 18.57
CA VAL A 355 21.94 9.90 17.80
C VAL A 355 22.90 11.08 17.89
N SER A 356 23.34 11.55 16.73
CA SER A 356 24.20 12.72 16.57
C SER A 356 23.84 13.42 15.27
N GLU A 357 23.44 14.69 15.36
CA GLU A 357 22.95 15.50 14.22
C GLU A 357 22.00 14.70 13.30
N PRO A 358 20.87 14.19 13.83
CA PRO A 358 19.98 13.34 13.05
C PRO A 358 19.31 14.14 11.95
N LYS A 359 19.14 13.53 10.78
CA LYS A 359 18.07 13.95 9.87
C LYS A 359 16.72 13.56 10.46
N LEU A 360 15.74 14.44 10.30
CA LEU A 360 14.35 14.23 10.70
C LEU A 360 13.54 13.97 9.44
N ILE A 361 12.95 12.79 9.30
CA ILE A 361 12.33 12.33 8.06
C ILE A 361 10.84 12.08 8.32
N LEU A 362 10.00 12.96 7.78
CA LEU A 362 8.55 12.75 7.80
C LEU A 362 8.13 12.11 6.48
N ILE A 363 7.47 10.96 6.55
CA ILE A 363 6.88 10.29 5.39
C ILE A 363 5.36 10.45 5.50
N VAL A 364 4.77 11.25 4.61
CA VAL A 364 3.35 11.60 4.67
C VAL A 364 2.62 11.19 3.41
N GLY A 365 1.48 10.52 3.56
CA GLY A 365 0.63 10.24 2.41
C GLY A 365 0.00 11.51 1.83
N SER A 366 -0.08 11.58 0.50
CA SER A 366 -0.98 12.48 -0.21
C SER A 366 -1.94 11.63 -1.03
N TYR A 367 -3.22 12.00 -1.08
CA TYR A 367 -4.16 11.33 -1.95
C TYR A 367 -4.03 11.81 -3.40
N GLU A 368 -3.69 13.08 -3.62
CA GLU A 368 -3.48 13.68 -4.94
C GLU A 368 -2.00 13.93 -5.24
N ASN A 369 -1.72 14.30 -6.50
CA ASN A 369 -0.41 14.72 -6.95
C ASN A 369 0.14 15.84 -6.05
N VAL A 370 1.29 15.59 -5.44
CA VAL A 370 2.04 16.64 -4.76
C VAL A 370 2.71 17.54 -5.81
N ILE A 371 2.42 18.83 -5.77
CA ILE A 371 3.09 19.80 -6.64
C ILE A 371 4.46 20.11 -6.02
N GLN A 372 5.52 19.56 -6.61
CA GLN A 372 6.88 19.65 -6.06
C GLN A 372 7.32 21.10 -5.77
N ASN A 373 6.95 22.05 -6.64
CA ASN A 373 7.26 23.47 -6.42
C ASN A 373 6.59 24.03 -5.15
N GLU A 374 5.33 23.66 -4.88
CA GLU A 374 4.63 24.07 -3.67
C GLU A 374 5.27 23.45 -2.42
N VAL A 375 5.75 22.21 -2.51
CA VAL A 375 6.50 21.57 -1.42
C VAL A 375 7.83 22.26 -1.19
N ASN A 376 8.60 22.53 -2.24
CA ASN A 376 9.86 23.24 -2.14
C ASN A 376 9.69 24.62 -1.49
N GLU A 377 8.58 25.32 -1.79
CA GLU A 377 8.21 26.58 -1.14
C GLU A 377 7.86 26.39 0.33
N ALA A 378 7.02 25.41 0.67
CA ALA A 378 6.62 25.11 2.05
C ALA A 378 7.81 24.64 2.91
N SER A 379 8.76 23.90 2.32
CA SER A 379 9.96 23.38 2.99
C SER A 379 10.91 24.47 3.47
N ARG A 380 10.80 25.71 2.99
CA ARG A 380 11.63 26.84 3.44
C ARG A 380 11.48 27.13 4.93
N THR A 381 10.37 26.75 5.55
CA THR A 381 10.13 26.95 6.99
C THR A 381 10.57 25.77 7.85
N LEU A 382 11.01 24.67 7.25
CA LEU A 382 11.47 23.50 7.99
C LEU A 382 12.88 23.72 8.54
N PRO A 383 13.25 23.06 9.65
CA PRO A 383 14.64 22.96 10.07
C PRO A 383 15.52 22.40 8.94
N LEU A 384 16.77 22.87 8.84
CA LEU A 384 17.72 22.43 7.79
C LEU A 384 17.93 20.92 7.73
N ASN A 385 17.81 20.23 8.86
CA ASN A 385 17.96 18.79 8.98
C ASN A 385 16.63 18.03 8.86
N CYS A 386 15.53 18.68 8.47
CA CYS A 386 14.22 18.07 8.32
C CYS A 386 13.85 17.89 6.85
N MET A 387 13.33 16.72 6.52
CA MET A 387 12.88 16.33 5.19
C MET A 387 11.46 15.79 5.29
N VAL A 388 10.59 16.22 4.37
CA VAL A 388 9.23 15.71 4.21
C VAL A 388 9.15 15.08 2.82
N ILE A 389 8.81 13.79 2.75
CA ILE A 389 8.57 13.07 1.50
C ILE A 389 7.19 12.41 1.54
N ASP A 390 6.64 12.12 0.36
CA ASP A 390 5.42 11.33 0.25
C ASP A 390 5.69 9.84 -0.02
N TYR A 391 4.63 9.02 0.10
CA TYR A 391 4.75 7.58 -0.15
C TYR A 391 5.06 7.24 -1.61
N ASP A 392 4.65 8.09 -2.57
CA ASP A 392 5.03 7.94 -3.97
C ASP A 392 6.55 8.09 -4.13
N THR A 393 7.12 9.15 -3.56
CA THR A 393 8.57 9.40 -3.54
C THR A 393 9.31 8.26 -2.87
N LEU A 394 8.81 7.76 -1.73
CA LEU A 394 9.40 6.60 -1.06
C LEU A 394 9.41 5.35 -1.97
N ASN A 395 8.30 5.10 -2.68
CA ASN A 395 8.17 3.98 -3.60
C ASN A 395 9.12 4.12 -4.81
N LEU A 396 9.25 5.34 -5.34
CA LEU A 396 10.20 5.66 -6.40
C LEU A 396 11.65 5.54 -5.96
N MET A 397 12.00 5.98 -4.75
CA MET A 397 13.34 5.80 -4.17
C MET A 397 13.70 4.31 -4.05
N TYR A 398 12.74 3.49 -3.66
CA TYR A 398 12.89 2.04 -3.63
C TYR A 398 13.18 1.47 -5.02
N LEU A 399 12.36 1.79 -6.03
CA LEU A 399 12.53 1.29 -7.41
C LEU A 399 13.79 1.86 -8.10
N SER A 400 14.16 3.10 -7.82
CA SER A 400 15.36 3.73 -8.40
C SER A 400 16.66 3.16 -7.83
N SER A 401 16.60 2.44 -6.70
CA SER A 401 17.77 1.77 -6.13
C SER A 401 18.32 0.65 -7.03
N PHE A 402 17.57 0.23 -8.05
CA PHE A 402 17.91 -0.83 -9.00
C PHE A 402 18.64 -0.34 -10.24
N ASP A 403 18.25 0.82 -10.78
CA ASP A 403 18.86 1.37 -12.01
C ASP A 403 20.28 1.92 -11.79
N ALA A 404 20.74 1.95 -10.53
CA ALA A 404 22.11 2.34 -10.16
C ALA A 404 23.07 1.14 -10.00
N ARG A 405 22.71 -0.06 -10.49
CA ARG A 405 23.59 -1.25 -10.49
C ARG A 405 24.19 -1.51 -11.86
#